data_AF-A0A3C2AL93-F1
#
_entry.id   AF-A0A3C2AL93-F1
#
_cell.length_a   1.000
_cell.length_b   1.000
_cell.length_c   1.000
_cell.angle_alpha   90.00
_cell.angle_beta   90.00
_cell.angle_gamma   90.00
#
_symmetry.space_group_name_H-M   'P 1'
#
loop_
_entity.id
_entity.type
_entity.pdbx_description
1 polymer ?
#
loop_
_entity_poly.entity_id
_entity_poly.type
_entity_poly.pdbx_seq_one_letter_code
_entity_poly.pdbx_strand_id
1 'polypeptide(L)' 'MIKHILFDCDGVLIDTEIVAAEVVTNWLNGENVAIDIEEFIREYTGKTFTDIINILKDNGNLKPDLDLTTVVP' A
#
# COMPACT_ATOMS: atom_id res chain seq x y z
N MET A 1 6.21 26.43 -26.09
CA MET A 1 7.34 26.29 -25.14
C MET A 1 6.74 26.15 -23.75
N ILE A 2 7.04 25.05 -23.05
CA ILE A 2 6.60 24.85 -21.67
C ILE A 2 7.36 25.83 -20.78
N LYS A 3 6.66 26.51 -19.86
CA LYS A 3 7.25 27.53 -18.98
C LYS A 3 7.48 27.04 -17.55
N HIS A 4 6.67 26.09 -17.09
CA HIS A 4 6.74 25.51 -15.75
C HIS A 4 6.43 24.03 -15.80
N ILE A 5 7.01 23.28 -14.86
CA ILE A 5 6.74 21.86 -14.62
C ILE A 5 6.47 21.72 -13.12
N LEU A 6 5.36 21.04 -12.79
CA LEU A 6 5.01 20.68 -11.44
C LEU A 6 5.29 19.19 -11.29
N PHE A 7 6.07 18.83 -10.28
CA PHE A 7 6.39 17.45 -9.95
C PHE A 7 5.66 17.06 -8.68
N ASP A 8 5.18 15.82 -8.66
CA ASP A 8 4.79 15.18 -7.41
C ASP A 8 6.04 14.91 -6.56
N CYS A 9 5.87 14.71 -5.26
CA CYS A 9 6.98 14.42 -4.36
C CYS A 9 7.24 12.93 -4.26
N ASP A 10 6.25 12.18 -3.79
CA ASP A 10 6.31 10.74 -3.55
C ASP A 10 6.35 9.99 -4.90
N GLY A 11 7.30 9.08 -5.08
CA GLY A 11 7.49 8.30 -6.31
C GLY A 11 8.06 9.01 -7.51
N VAL A 12 8.29 10.31 -7.38
CA VAL A 12 8.77 11.15 -8.48
C VAL A 12 10.06 11.86 -8.10
N LEU A 13 10.07 12.59 -6.99
CA LEU A 13 11.27 13.26 -6.50
C LEU A 13 11.98 12.45 -5.42
N ILE A 14 11.22 11.67 -4.64
CA ILE A 14 11.73 10.84 -3.55
C ILE A 14 11.04 9.48 -3.65
N ASP A 15 11.84 8.40 -3.58
CA ASP A 15 11.33 7.03 -3.53
C ASP A 15 10.82 6.72 -2.12
N THR A 16 9.63 7.21 -1.81
CA THR A 16 8.94 6.97 -0.53
C THR A 16 8.04 5.74 -0.59
N GLU A 17 7.74 5.21 -1.78
CA GLU A 17 6.98 3.97 -1.96
C GLU A 17 7.66 2.76 -1.33
N ILE A 18 9.00 2.70 -1.37
CA ILE A 18 9.73 1.60 -0.72
C ILE A 18 9.45 1.54 0.78
N VAL A 19 9.34 2.69 1.44
CA VAL A 19 9.02 2.77 2.88
C VAL A 19 7.58 2.33 3.13
N ALA A 20 6.64 2.78 2.28
CA ALA A 20 5.25 2.32 2.37
C ALA A 20 5.15 0.79 2.18
N ALA A 21 5.88 0.25 1.20
CA ALA A 21 5.93 -1.18 0.94
C ALA A 21 6.48 -1.97 2.12
N GLU A 22 7.61 -1.54 2.72
CA GLU A 22 8.17 -2.16 3.91
C GLU A 22 7.20 -2.17 5.09
N VAL A 23 6.56 -1.02 5.37
CA VAL A 23 5.63 -0.91 6.50
C VAL A 23 4.40 -1.80 6.30
N VAL A 24 3.78 -1.75 5.12
CA VAL A 24 2.54 -2.46 4.86
C VAL A 24 2.77 -3.97 4.74
N THR A 25 3.83 -4.40 4.04
CA THR A 25 4.14 -5.84 3.94
C THR A 25 4.49 -6.45 5.29
N ASN A 26 5.23 -5.73 6.15
CA ASN A 26 5.51 -6.19 7.51
C ASN A 26 4.22 -6.37 8.32
N TRP A 27 3.29 -5.41 8.23
CA TRP A 27 1.99 -5.52 8.91
C TRP A 27 1.15 -6.68 8.35
N LEU A 28 1.04 -6.81 7.02
CA LEU A 28 0.29 -7.88 6.35
C LEU A 28 0.82 -9.28 6.69
N ASN A 29 2.14 -9.44 6.74
CA ASN A 29 2.75 -10.70 7.17
C ASN A 29 2.41 -11.01 8.65
N GLY A 30 2.28 -9.99 9.50
CA GLY A 30 1.76 -10.13 10.88
C GLY A 30 0.31 -10.64 10.94
N GLU A 31 -0.49 -10.31 9.93
CA GLU A 31 -1.86 -10.81 9.75
C GLU A 31 -1.94 -12.16 9.00
N ASN A 32 -0.80 -12.83 8.76
CA ASN A 32 -0.68 -14.07 7.99
C ASN A 32 -1.03 -13.94 6.49
N VAL A 33 -0.97 -12.73 5.94
CA VAL A 33 -1.00 -12.50 4.49
C VAL A 33 0.43 -12.56 3.98
N ALA A 34 0.80 -13.68 3.38
CA ALA A 34 2.12 -13.86 2.79
C ALA A 34 2.27 -12.96 1.56
N ILE A 35 3.09 -11.91 1.67
CA ILE A 35 3.39 -10.96 0.60
C ILE A 35 4.81 -10.43 0.78
N ASP A 36 5.54 -10.25 -0.32
CA ASP A 36 6.84 -9.60 -0.32
C ASP A 36 6.77 -8.14 -0.85
N ILE A 37 7.86 -7.40 -0.68
CA ILE A 37 7.95 -5.99 -1.08
C ILE A 37 7.75 -5.82 -2.59
N GLU A 38 8.29 -6.73 -3.41
CA GLU A 38 8.21 -6.64 -4.87
C GLU A 38 6.79 -6.88 -5.38
N GLU A 39 6.09 -7.85 -4.80
CA GLU A 39 4.67 -8.07 -5.03
C GLU A 39 3.84 -6.85 -4.58
N PHE A 40 4.14 -6.29 -3.41
CA PHE A 40 3.44 -5.10 -2.94
C PHE A 40 3.58 -3.93 -3.91
N ILE A 41 4.83 -3.63 -4.30
CA ILE A 41 5.12 -2.52 -5.20
C ILE A 41 4.43 -2.72 -6.56
N ARG A 42 4.43 -3.94 -7.09
CA ARG A 42 3.84 -4.25 -8.39
C ARG A 42 2.32 -4.18 -8.40
N GLU A 43 1.66 -4.71 -7.36
CA GLU A 43 0.21 -4.94 -7.38
C GLU A 43 -0.58 -3.85 -6.62
N TYR A 44 0.04 -3.15 -5.67
CA TYR A 44 -0.66 -2.29 -4.71
C TYR A 44 -0.17 -0.85 -4.64
N THR A 45 0.95 -0.49 -5.28
CA THR A 45 1.42 0.92 -5.34
C THR A 45 0.36 1.86 -5.92
N GLY A 46 0.26 3.06 -5.35
CA GLY A 46 -0.69 4.09 -5.77
C GLY A 46 -2.14 3.83 -5.33
N LYS A 47 -2.42 2.73 -4.62
CA LYS A 47 -3.71 2.50 -3.96
C LYS A 47 -3.67 3.06 -2.54
N THR A 48 -4.82 3.50 -2.04
CA THR A 48 -4.91 3.87 -0.62
C THR A 48 -4.81 2.60 0.23
N PHE A 49 -4.31 2.73 1.46
CA PHE A 49 -4.23 1.60 2.37
C PHE A 49 -5.61 0.95 2.60
N THR A 50 -6.67 1.75 2.71
CA THR A 50 -8.06 1.29 2.77
C THR A 50 -8.44 0.41 1.57
N ASP A 51 -8.10 0.82 0.35
CA ASP A 51 -8.39 0.04 -0.86
C ASP A 51 -7.65 -1.30 -0.87
N ILE A 52 -6.39 -1.30 -0.43
CA ILE A 52 -5.58 -2.53 -0.32
C ILE A 52 -6.25 -3.52 0.64
N ILE A 53 -6.67 -3.06 1.82
CA ILE A 53 -7.36 -3.94 2.78
C ILE A 53 -8.67 -4.46 2.21
N ASN A 54 -9.45 -3.63 1.53
CA ASN A 54 -10.70 -4.07 0.90
C ASN A 54 -10.45 -5.13 -0.18
N ILE A 55 -9.45 -4.95 -1.04
CA ILE A 55 -9.05 -5.95 -2.04
C ILE A 55 -8.69 -7.29 -1.37
N LEU A 56 -7.91 -7.24 -0.29
CA LEU A 56 -7.49 -8.44 0.43
C LEU A 56 -8.65 -9.12 1.17
N LYS A 57 -9.64 -8.37 1.67
CA LYS A 57 -10.89 -8.93 2.21
C LYS A 57 -11.71 -9.63 1.13
N ASP A 58 -11.87 -8.98 -0.02
CA ASP A 58 -12.65 -9.53 -1.14
C ASP A 58 -12.03 -10.81 -1.69
N ASN A 59 -10.70 -10.91 -1.67
CA ASN A 59 -9.95 -12.11 -2.05
C ASN A 59 -9.89 -13.19 -0.95
N GLY A 60 -10.43 -12.91 0.25
CA GLY A 60 -10.44 -13.84 1.38
C GLY A 60 -9.09 -13.96 2.11
N ASN A 61 -8.13 -13.08 1.84
CA ASN A 61 -6.85 -13.03 2.53
C ASN A 61 -6.93 -12.37 3.91
N LEU A 62 -7.91 -11.48 4.12
CA LEU A 62 -8.19 -10.86 5.40
C LEU A 62 -9.62 -11.13 5.87
N LYS A 63 -9.83 -11.05 7.18
CA LYS A 63 -11.16 -11.24 7.77
C LYS A 63 -12.11 -10.12 7.31
N PRO A 64 -13.34 -10.43 6.89
CA PRO A 64 -14.29 -9.43 6.42
C PRO A 64 -14.62 -8.37 7.48
N ASP A 65 -14.67 -8.79 8.75
CA ASP A 65 -15.03 -7.98 9.91
C ASP A 65 -13.86 -7.21 10.54
N LEU A 66 -12.67 -7.22 9.93
CA LEU A 66 -11.53 -6.42 10.39
C LEU A 66 -11.90 -4.93 10.46
N ASP A 67 -11.79 -4.33 11.65
CA ASP A 67 -12.12 -2.94 11.88
C ASP A 67 -10.99 -2.02 11.38
N LEU A 68 -11.26 -1.39 10.24
CA LEU A 68 -10.32 -0.47 9.58
C LEU A 68 -9.96 0.73 10.46
N THR A 69 -10.82 1.15 11.39
CA THR A 69 -10.53 2.30 12.28
C THR A 69 -9.42 2.03 13.28
N THR A 70 -9.08 0.74 13.47
CA THR A 70 -8.01 0.30 14.37
C THR A 70 -6.71 -0.02 13.66
N VAL A 71 -6.74 -0.07 12.32
CA VAL A 71 -5.67 -0.64 11.48
C VAL A 71 -5.11 0.39 10.49
N VAL A 72 -5.97 1.27 9.95
CA VAL A 72 -5.53 2.36 9.10
C VAL A 72 -4.95 3.46 10.00
N PRO A 73 -3.65 3.82 9.87
CA PRO A 73 -3.06 4.91 10.64
C PRO A 73 -3.65 6.29 10.32
#